data_AF-A0A401GBH3-F1
#
_entry.id   AF-A0A401GBH3-F1
#
_cell.length_a   1.000
_cell.length_b   1.000
_cell.length_c   1.000
_cell.angle_alpha   90.00
_cell.angle_beta   90.00
_cell.angle_gamma   90.00
#
_symmetry.space_group_name_H-M   'P 1'
#
loop_
_entity.id
_entity.type
_entity.pdbx_description
1 polymer ?
#
loop_
_entity_poly.entity_id
_entity_poly.type
_entity_poly.pdbx_seq_one_letter_code
_entity_poly.pdbx_strand_id
1 'polypeptide(L)'
;MKGLRILGKPEISQIARLDTSSLVLVHLRLRSLPEYGTIANLVEEYLQAYYIDRREFLNRLDVVFDLESSEATEGHYLHMLDIVSKIRSYKPTRMLILIYTHSHDDTGDLFYSSHWVGTIDTFFKIVVCEDLMALSREVPTTFALLACGSVVSKAAPGEDLVTVCTCYKLPRVLAFTAPALSSISAAPFFFGFVRSVFIEGATVGDLLMSKLLASSGPLGRHSRVILLEGTTQDRVISRGDATTGDLDKARHKRARAESYKLTISEYIWDHPRISPYGNRVPMQCDTCLRLGTFVFFDRKGTSPQTHCYCCKHCHAEWSFEPPQDGRLLKEFNQGAWVKVIQQ
;
A
#
# COMPACT_ATOMS: atom_id res chain seq x y z
N MET A 1 -31.43 -44.53 25.66
CA MET A 1 -31.28 -43.17 25.09
C MET A 1 -30.28 -43.25 23.94
N LYS A 2 -30.69 -42.94 22.71
CA LYS A 2 -29.78 -42.89 21.55
C LYS A 2 -28.99 -41.58 21.64
N GLY A 3 -27.67 -41.68 21.78
CA GLY A 3 -26.78 -40.52 21.84
C GLY A 3 -26.87 -39.71 20.54
N LEU A 4 -26.94 -38.38 20.69
CA LEU A 4 -26.86 -37.45 19.57
C LEU A 4 -25.55 -37.68 18.81
N ARG A 5 -25.64 -38.02 17.53
CA ARG A 5 -24.48 -38.17 16.64
C ARG A 5 -24.28 -36.83 15.94
N ILE A 6 -23.27 -36.07 16.37
CA ILE A 6 -22.89 -34.82 15.70
C ILE A 6 -22.29 -35.19 14.34
N LEU A 7 -23.04 -34.92 13.26
CA LEU A 7 -22.57 -35.00 11.88
C LEU A 7 -22.25 -33.58 11.40
N GLY A 8 -21.05 -33.13 11.74
CA GLY A 8 -20.44 -31.93 11.20
C GLY A 8 -18.94 -32.15 11.22
N LYS A 9 -18.23 -31.75 10.15
CA LYS A 9 -16.78 -31.55 10.29
C LYS A 9 -16.59 -30.50 11.39
N PRO A 10 -15.58 -30.62 12.26
CA PRO A 10 -15.24 -29.52 13.15
C PRO A 10 -14.87 -28.33 12.28
N GLU A 11 -15.81 -27.42 12.06
CA GLU A 11 -15.46 -26.04 11.76
C GLU A 11 -14.93 -25.49 13.07
N ILE A 12 -13.61 -25.56 13.22
CA ILE A 12 -12.92 -24.65 14.11
C ILE A 12 -13.36 -23.26 13.63
N SER A 13 -14.20 -22.58 14.41
CA SER A 13 -14.39 -21.15 14.29
C SER A 13 -12.99 -20.55 14.16
N GLN A 14 -12.66 -19.96 13.00
CA GLN A 14 -11.39 -19.32 12.72
C GLN A 14 -11.30 -18.02 13.55
N ILE A 15 -11.23 -18.18 14.87
CA ILE A 15 -10.64 -17.17 15.73
C ILE A 15 -9.18 -17.16 15.28
N ALA A 16 -8.85 -16.19 14.43
CA ALA A 16 -7.50 -15.99 13.96
C ALA A 16 -6.54 -16.04 15.15
N ARG A 17 -5.39 -16.69 14.98
CA ARG A 17 -4.36 -16.72 16.02
C ARG A 17 -4.03 -15.26 16.33
N LEU A 18 -4.35 -14.80 17.54
CA LEU A 18 -3.93 -13.49 18.01
C LEU A 18 -2.42 -13.55 18.21
N ASP A 19 -1.68 -12.83 17.37
CA ASP A 19 -0.23 -12.78 17.37
C ASP A 19 0.23 -11.46 17.96
N THR A 20 0.83 -11.55 19.14
CA THR A 20 1.44 -10.43 19.87
C THR A 20 2.96 -10.57 19.97
N SER A 21 3.59 -11.31 19.03
CA SER A 21 5.04 -11.31 18.87
C SER A 21 5.56 -9.96 18.37
N SER A 22 6.87 -9.75 18.54
CA SER A 22 7.55 -8.46 18.36
C SER A 22 7.18 -7.75 17.05
N LEU A 23 6.50 -6.59 17.18
CA LEU A 23 6.12 -5.70 16.10
C LEU A 23 6.84 -4.37 16.26
N VAL A 24 7.52 -3.94 15.19
CA VAL A 24 8.12 -2.61 15.12
C VAL A 24 7.33 -1.73 14.14
N LEU A 25 6.89 -0.58 14.62
CA LEU A 25 6.33 0.51 13.83
C LEU A 25 7.42 1.55 13.59
N VAL A 26 7.79 1.81 12.35
CA VAL A 26 8.70 2.92 12.00
C VAL A 26 7.88 3.99 11.30
N HIS A 27 7.95 5.22 11.79
CA HIS A 27 7.26 6.35 11.19
C HIS A 27 8.28 7.39 10.74
N LEU A 28 8.51 7.44 9.43
CA LEU A 28 9.35 8.43 8.78
C LEU A 28 8.45 9.61 8.39
N ARG A 29 8.61 10.77 9.03
CA ARG A 29 7.74 11.94 8.83
C ARG A 29 8.55 13.17 8.43
N LEU A 30 8.11 13.82 7.35
CA LEU A 30 8.63 15.15 6.99
C LEU A 30 8.27 16.18 8.08
N ARG A 31 9.25 16.95 8.55
CA ARG A 31 9.07 17.90 9.68
C ARG A 31 7.89 18.86 9.51
N SER A 32 7.65 19.35 8.28
CA SER A 32 6.58 20.30 7.98
C SER A 32 5.17 19.70 8.09
N LEU A 33 5.04 18.37 8.11
CA LEU A 33 3.76 17.69 8.26
C LEU A 33 3.34 17.58 9.73
N PRO A 34 2.03 17.64 10.03
CA PRO A 34 1.53 17.52 11.39
C PRO A 34 1.94 16.21 12.07
N GLU A 35 2.25 16.29 13.35
CA GLU A 35 2.55 15.12 14.19
C GLU A 35 1.26 14.42 14.67
N TYR A 36 0.22 15.20 14.95
CA TYR A 36 -1.04 14.71 15.49
C TYR A 36 -1.98 14.20 14.40
N GLY A 37 -2.82 13.21 14.73
CA GLY A 37 -3.77 12.63 13.79
C GLY A 37 -3.14 11.82 12.66
N THR A 38 -1.86 11.47 12.78
CA THR A 38 -1.17 10.61 11.82
C THR A 38 -1.66 9.17 11.93
N ILE A 39 -1.60 8.44 10.82
CA ILE A 39 -1.91 7.01 10.81
C ILE A 39 -1.03 6.23 11.79
N ALA A 40 0.23 6.64 11.97
CA ALA A 40 1.14 6.02 12.95
C ALA A 40 0.57 6.07 14.37
N ASN A 41 0.12 7.25 14.83
CA ASN A 41 -0.47 7.42 16.17
C ASN A 41 -1.71 6.56 16.35
N LEU A 42 -2.61 6.60 15.37
CA LEU A 42 -3.87 5.87 15.43
C LEU A 42 -3.63 4.35 15.45
N VAL A 43 -2.74 3.87 14.59
CA VAL A 43 -2.40 2.44 14.51
C VAL A 43 -1.74 1.97 15.79
N GLU A 44 -0.80 2.74 16.35
CA GLU A 44 -0.15 2.38 17.60
C GLU A 44 -1.16 2.31 18.76
N GLU A 45 -1.98 3.34 18.94
CA GLU A 45 -3.01 3.40 19.99
C GLU A 45 -3.97 2.21 19.88
N TYR A 46 -4.38 1.88 18.64
CA TYR A 46 -5.20 0.71 18.37
C TYR A 46 -4.49 -0.61 18.74
N LEU A 47 -3.21 -0.74 18.41
CA LEU A 47 -2.42 -1.94 18.69
C LEU A 47 -2.13 -2.10 20.18
N GLN A 48 -1.96 -1.03 20.95
CA GLN A 48 -1.68 -1.09 22.38
C GLN A 48 -2.73 -1.91 23.16
N ALA A 49 -3.99 -1.92 22.72
CA ALA A 49 -5.06 -2.73 23.30
C ALA A 49 -4.81 -4.25 23.20
N TYR A 50 -4.00 -4.70 22.23
CA TYR A 50 -3.63 -6.11 22.06
C TYR A 50 -2.36 -6.48 22.81
N TYR A 51 -1.51 -5.51 23.18
CA TYR A 51 -0.22 -5.71 23.84
C TYR A 51 -0.24 -5.33 25.33
N ILE A 52 -1.40 -5.34 25.98
CA ILE A 52 -1.59 -4.86 27.37
C ILE A 52 -0.56 -5.46 28.34
N ASP A 53 -0.38 -6.79 28.29
CA ASP A 53 0.53 -7.53 29.16
C ASP A 53 1.94 -7.74 28.56
N ARG A 54 2.20 -7.14 27.40
CA ARG A 54 3.34 -7.45 26.51
C ARG A 54 3.84 -6.22 25.76
N ARG A 55 3.81 -5.06 26.42
CA ARG A 55 4.11 -3.76 25.81
C ARG A 55 5.52 -3.69 25.24
N GLU A 56 6.46 -4.42 25.81
CA GLU A 56 7.83 -4.55 25.32
C GLU A 56 7.95 -5.13 23.91
N PHE A 57 6.90 -5.79 23.41
CA PHE A 57 6.85 -6.36 22.07
C PHE A 57 6.19 -5.45 21.03
N LEU A 58 5.66 -4.29 21.41
CA LEU A 58 5.19 -3.26 20.48
C LEU A 58 6.11 -2.05 20.58
N ASN A 59 6.99 -1.89 19.61
CA ASN A 59 7.97 -0.81 19.61
C ASN A 59 7.69 0.17 18.48
N ARG A 60 7.62 1.46 18.81
CA ARG A 60 7.52 2.53 17.83
C ARG A 60 8.79 3.35 17.77
N LEU A 61 9.22 3.65 16.55
CA LEU A 61 10.34 4.53 16.25
C LEU A 61 9.88 5.65 15.32
N ASP A 62 9.84 6.88 15.84
CA ASP A 62 9.55 8.07 15.07
C ASP A 62 10.85 8.71 14.56
N VAL A 63 10.93 8.93 13.26
CA VAL A 63 12.04 9.62 12.61
C VAL A 63 11.49 10.83 11.89
N VAL A 64 11.77 12.00 12.45
CA VAL A 64 11.43 13.28 11.82
C VAL A 64 12.59 13.74 10.97
N PHE A 65 12.37 13.92 9.67
CA PHE A 65 13.41 14.33 8.73
C PHE A 65 13.13 15.72 8.15
N ASP A 66 14.22 16.44 7.87
CA ASP A 66 14.25 17.72 7.17
C ASP A 66 15.67 17.97 6.64
N LEU A 67 15.93 17.56 5.40
CA LEU A 67 17.30 17.44 4.88
C LEU A 67 17.67 18.64 3.97
N GLU A 68 17.68 19.83 4.56
CA GLU A 68 17.97 21.08 3.83
C GLU A 68 19.47 21.32 3.55
N SER A 69 20.36 20.54 4.15
CA SER A 69 21.82 20.68 4.01
C SER A 69 22.54 19.33 4.01
N SER A 70 23.77 19.30 3.50
CA SER A 70 24.61 18.10 3.54
C SER A 70 24.88 17.61 4.97
N GLU A 71 25.01 18.52 5.93
CA GLU A 71 25.16 18.18 7.35
C GLU A 71 23.89 17.53 7.91
N ALA A 72 22.72 18.04 7.56
CA ALA A 72 21.43 17.43 7.94
C ALA A 72 21.26 16.04 7.32
N THR A 73 21.70 15.86 6.07
CA THR A 73 21.68 14.56 5.39
C THR A 73 22.60 13.55 6.07
N GLU A 74 23.83 13.93 6.41
CA GLU A 74 24.77 13.05 7.14
C GLU A 74 24.25 12.72 8.55
N GLY A 75 23.74 13.73 9.27
CA GLY A 75 23.14 13.53 10.58
C GLY A 75 21.93 12.59 10.54
N HIS A 76 21.10 12.69 9.50
CA HIS A 76 19.98 11.77 9.26
C HIS A 76 20.47 10.36 8.96
N TYR A 77 21.51 10.19 8.14
CA TYR A 77 22.10 8.88 7.86
C TYR A 77 22.60 8.19 9.14
N LEU A 78 23.37 8.90 9.98
CA LEU A 78 23.85 8.38 11.27
C LEU A 78 22.69 8.03 12.21
N HIS A 79 21.64 8.85 12.24
CA HIS A 79 20.44 8.56 13.01
C HIS A 79 19.72 7.30 12.49
N MET A 80 19.63 7.12 11.17
CA MET A 80 19.03 5.92 10.59
C MET A 80 19.83 4.65 10.91
N LEU A 81 21.17 4.73 11.00
CA LEU A 81 21.98 3.60 11.47
C LEU A 81 21.67 3.21 12.92
N ASP A 82 21.49 4.19 13.80
CA ASP A 82 21.05 3.96 15.19
C ASP A 82 19.65 3.34 15.24
N ILE A 83 18.71 3.84 14.41
CA ILE A 83 17.37 3.26 14.27
C ILE A 83 17.46 1.81 13.83
N VAL A 84 18.22 1.47 12.78
CA VAL A 84 18.40 0.09 12.33
C VAL A 84 18.99 -0.80 13.42
N SER A 85 19.99 -0.30 14.16
CA SER A 85 20.58 -1.00 15.31
C SER A 85 19.54 -1.31 16.39
N LYS A 86 18.71 -0.32 16.75
CA LYS A 86 17.60 -0.48 17.70
C LYS A 86 16.59 -1.51 17.21
N ILE A 87 16.17 -1.45 15.94
CA ILE A 87 15.25 -2.44 15.36
C ILE A 87 15.83 -3.85 15.49
N ARG A 88 17.10 -4.05 15.14
CA ARG A 88 17.76 -5.36 15.27
C ARG A 88 17.77 -5.85 16.73
N SER A 89 17.94 -4.95 17.70
CA SER A 89 17.88 -5.30 19.12
C SER A 89 16.50 -5.79 19.58
N TYR A 90 15.42 -5.27 19.00
CA TYR A 90 14.03 -5.69 19.29
C TYR A 90 13.66 -7.05 18.69
N LYS A 91 14.48 -7.57 17.76
CA LYS A 91 14.24 -8.84 17.05
C LYS A 91 12.79 -8.96 16.53
N PRO A 92 12.32 -8.00 15.72
CA PRO A 92 10.96 -7.98 15.23
C PRO A 92 10.65 -9.24 14.43
N THR A 93 9.44 -9.77 14.61
CA THR A 93 8.86 -10.77 13.72
C THR A 93 8.15 -10.11 12.55
N ARG A 94 7.75 -8.84 12.69
CA ARG A 94 7.05 -8.04 11.68
C ARG A 94 7.39 -6.56 11.80
N MET A 95 7.32 -5.85 10.66
CA MET A 95 7.50 -4.41 10.61
C MET A 95 6.42 -3.71 9.78
N LEU A 96 6.00 -2.53 10.24
CA LEU A 96 5.20 -1.58 9.47
C LEU A 96 5.97 -0.27 9.38
N ILE A 97 6.34 0.12 8.17
CA ILE A 97 7.06 1.37 7.90
C ILE A 97 6.08 2.35 7.26
N LEU A 98 5.73 3.41 7.97
CA LEU A 98 4.85 4.48 7.52
C LEU A 98 5.70 5.67 7.09
N ILE A 99 5.66 6.00 5.79
CA ILE A 99 6.39 7.13 5.21
C ILE A 99 5.37 8.24 4.96
N TYR A 100 5.45 9.32 5.74
CA TYR A 100 4.55 10.46 5.62
C TYR A 100 5.30 11.68 5.07
N THR A 101 5.07 11.98 3.79
CA THR A 101 5.71 13.08 3.07
C THR A 101 4.79 13.66 1.99
N HIS A 102 5.20 14.74 1.35
CA HIS A 102 4.57 15.26 0.15
C HIS A 102 5.20 14.68 -1.11
N SER A 103 4.48 14.78 -2.21
CA SER A 103 5.04 14.62 -3.56
C SER A 103 4.79 15.88 -4.37
N HIS A 104 5.70 16.19 -5.29
CA HIS A 104 5.55 17.33 -6.19
C HIS A 104 4.41 17.05 -7.18
N ASP A 105 3.49 17.99 -7.37
CA ASP A 105 2.29 17.77 -8.19
C ASP A 105 2.62 17.48 -9.66
N ASP A 106 3.63 18.18 -10.19
CA ASP A 106 4.04 18.03 -11.58
C ASP A 106 4.93 16.81 -11.83
N THR A 107 6.01 16.67 -11.05
CA THR A 107 7.04 15.64 -11.29
C THR A 107 6.77 14.34 -10.57
N GLY A 108 5.98 14.32 -9.49
CA GLY A 108 5.78 13.14 -8.63
C GLY A 108 6.94 12.79 -7.71
N ASP A 109 8.02 13.59 -7.73
CA ASP A 109 9.17 13.47 -6.83
C ASP A 109 8.77 13.66 -5.36
N LEU A 110 9.52 13.06 -4.44
CA LEU A 110 9.22 13.08 -3.02
C LEU A 110 9.99 14.20 -2.30
N PHE A 111 9.31 14.89 -1.40
CA PHE A 111 9.93 15.90 -0.54
C PHE A 111 10.75 15.22 0.56
N TYR A 112 12.04 15.57 0.67
CA TYR A 112 12.91 15.19 1.79
C TYR A 112 13.22 16.38 2.73
N SER A 113 12.69 17.56 2.41
CA SER A 113 12.62 18.75 3.26
C SER A 113 11.41 19.60 2.83
N SER A 114 11.18 20.74 3.47
CA SER A 114 10.08 21.65 3.06
C SER A 114 10.25 22.26 1.67
N HIS A 115 11.49 22.33 1.17
CA HIS A 115 11.84 23.07 -0.05
C HIS A 115 12.48 22.20 -1.13
N TRP A 116 12.93 21.00 -0.78
CA TRP A 116 13.67 20.13 -1.68
C TRP A 116 12.94 18.83 -1.95
N VAL A 117 12.88 18.52 -3.24
CA VAL A 117 12.33 17.28 -3.79
C VAL A 117 13.46 16.46 -4.41
N GLY A 118 13.27 15.15 -4.46
CA GLY A 118 14.18 14.24 -5.14
C GLY A 118 13.42 13.08 -5.77
N THR A 119 14.06 12.44 -6.74
CA THR A 119 13.53 11.22 -7.34
C THR A 119 13.19 10.19 -6.28
N ILE A 120 12.26 9.28 -6.59
CA ILE A 120 11.84 8.25 -5.64
C ILE A 120 13.05 7.41 -5.19
N ASP A 121 13.97 7.07 -6.10
CA ASP A 121 15.22 6.38 -5.75
C ASP A 121 16.07 7.18 -4.76
N THR A 122 16.30 8.47 -5.03
CA THR A 122 17.07 9.35 -4.15
C THR A 122 16.43 9.45 -2.77
N PHE A 123 15.11 9.60 -2.71
CA PHE A 123 14.36 9.65 -1.46
C PHE A 123 14.53 8.35 -0.66
N PHE A 124 14.38 7.18 -1.30
CA PHE A 124 14.54 5.90 -0.60
C PHE A 124 15.98 5.68 -0.13
N LYS A 125 17.00 6.05 -0.92
CA LYS A 125 18.41 5.98 -0.49
C LYS A 125 18.70 6.88 0.70
N ILE A 126 18.22 8.12 0.68
CA ILE A 126 18.60 9.13 1.66
C ILE A 126 17.70 9.06 2.91
N VAL A 127 16.38 9.05 2.72
CA VAL A 127 15.41 9.16 3.83
C VAL A 127 15.14 7.81 4.46
N VAL A 128 14.89 6.77 3.64
CA VAL A 128 14.59 5.42 4.14
C VAL A 128 15.89 4.68 4.52
N CYS A 129 16.99 4.96 3.82
CA CYS A 129 18.30 4.32 3.97
C CYS A 129 18.35 2.86 3.51
N GLU A 130 19.44 2.50 2.83
CA GLU A 130 19.68 1.15 2.31
C GLU A 130 19.71 0.09 3.40
N ASP A 131 20.20 0.42 4.60
CA ASP A 131 20.26 -0.52 5.73
C ASP A 131 18.87 -0.92 6.24
N LEU A 132 17.92 0.02 6.30
CA LEU A 132 16.54 -0.28 6.69
C LEU A 132 15.83 -1.07 5.58
N MET A 133 16.07 -0.72 4.31
CA MET A 133 15.57 -1.50 3.18
C MET A 133 16.13 -2.93 3.18
N ALA A 134 17.42 -3.09 3.51
CA ALA A 134 18.04 -4.40 3.63
C ALA A 134 17.41 -5.22 4.75
N LEU A 135 17.22 -4.62 5.94
CA LEU A 135 16.54 -5.24 7.07
C LEU A 135 15.10 -5.64 6.73
N SER A 136 14.40 -4.84 5.92
CA SER A 136 13.03 -5.13 5.50
C SER A 136 12.88 -6.42 4.70
N ARG A 137 13.97 -6.94 4.12
CA ARG A 137 13.99 -8.23 3.40
C ARG A 137 14.14 -9.42 4.33
N GLU A 138 14.71 -9.21 5.51
CA GLU A 138 14.92 -10.25 6.53
C GLU A 138 13.64 -10.52 7.35
N VAL A 139 12.77 -9.50 7.47
CA VAL A 139 11.58 -9.51 8.33
C VAL A 139 10.35 -9.16 7.49
N PRO A 140 9.22 -9.87 7.63
CA PRO A 140 7.96 -9.48 7.00
C PRO A 140 7.62 -8.01 7.22
N THR A 141 7.74 -7.21 6.15
CA THR A 141 7.63 -5.74 6.21
C THR A 141 6.58 -5.23 5.25
N THR A 142 5.76 -4.29 5.70
CA THR A 142 4.91 -3.48 4.83
C THR A 142 5.35 -2.03 4.88
N PHE A 143 5.65 -1.45 3.73
CA PHE A 143 5.82 -0.02 3.57
C PHE A 143 4.48 0.60 3.18
N ALA A 144 4.12 1.70 3.82
CA ALA A 144 2.96 2.51 3.48
C ALA A 144 3.43 3.92 3.14
N LEU A 145 3.45 4.23 1.85
CA LEU A 145 3.82 5.53 1.32
C LEU A 145 2.61 6.45 1.36
N LEU A 146 2.46 7.19 2.45
CA LEU A 146 1.42 8.18 2.69
C LEU A 146 1.82 9.51 2.04
N ALA A 147 1.99 9.51 0.73
CA ALA A 147 2.28 10.69 -0.07
C ALA A 147 1.11 11.05 -1.00
N CYS A 148 1.14 12.26 -1.53
CA CYS A 148 0.20 12.69 -2.56
C CYS A 148 0.31 11.82 -3.81
N GLY A 149 -0.76 11.80 -4.59
CA GLY A 149 -0.99 10.84 -5.67
C GLY A 149 -0.09 10.98 -6.89
N SER A 150 0.63 12.08 -7.02
CA SER A 150 1.52 12.31 -8.18
C SER A 150 2.64 11.26 -8.28
N VAL A 151 3.01 10.61 -7.16
CA VAL A 151 3.96 9.49 -7.10
C VAL A 151 3.55 8.31 -7.97
N VAL A 152 2.25 8.05 -8.11
CA VAL A 152 1.73 6.84 -8.79
C VAL A 152 0.81 7.15 -9.96
N SER A 153 0.27 8.37 -10.04
CA SER A 153 -0.64 8.80 -11.12
C SER A 153 0.12 9.33 -12.35
N LYS A 154 1.41 9.64 -12.22
CA LYS A 154 2.29 10.04 -13.31
C LYS A 154 3.07 8.81 -13.78
N ALA A 155 3.22 8.66 -15.10
CA ALA A 155 3.87 7.49 -15.70
C ALA A 155 5.30 7.28 -15.18
N ALA A 156 6.16 8.30 -15.28
CA ALA A 156 7.56 8.20 -14.86
C ALA A 156 7.73 7.92 -13.34
N PRO A 157 7.09 8.65 -12.42
CA PRO A 157 7.10 8.33 -10.97
C PRO A 157 6.54 6.94 -10.64
N GLY A 158 5.48 6.51 -11.34
CA GLY A 158 4.96 5.16 -11.17
C GLY A 158 6.01 4.10 -11.54
N GLU A 159 6.70 4.29 -12.67
CA GLU A 159 7.82 3.45 -13.12
C GLU A 159 9.02 3.52 -12.16
N ASP A 160 9.32 4.69 -11.61
CA ASP A 160 10.39 4.87 -10.63
C ASP A 160 10.08 4.12 -9.32
N LEU A 161 8.83 4.17 -8.84
CA LEU A 161 8.43 3.42 -7.65
C LEU A 161 8.53 1.90 -7.89
N VAL A 162 8.12 1.43 -9.07
CA VAL A 162 8.29 0.04 -9.50
C VAL A 162 9.76 -0.35 -9.57
N THR A 163 10.61 0.54 -10.10
CA THR A 163 12.06 0.36 -10.19
C THR A 163 12.67 0.25 -8.80
N VAL A 164 12.35 1.16 -7.88
CA VAL A 164 12.80 1.13 -6.48
C VAL A 164 12.37 -0.16 -5.79
N CYS A 165 11.10 -0.55 -5.90
CA CYS A 165 10.61 -1.80 -5.31
C CYS A 165 11.37 -3.03 -5.85
N THR A 166 11.67 -3.04 -7.14
CA THR A 166 12.41 -4.11 -7.82
C THR A 166 13.89 -4.13 -7.43
N CYS A 167 14.57 -2.98 -7.50
CA CYS A 167 15.99 -2.84 -7.20
C CYS A 167 16.29 -3.18 -5.74
N TYR A 168 15.50 -2.66 -4.81
CA TYR A 168 15.69 -2.93 -3.38
C TYR A 168 15.01 -4.20 -2.91
N LYS A 169 14.24 -4.88 -3.76
CA LYS A 169 13.44 -6.07 -3.45
C LYS A 169 12.51 -5.84 -2.26
N LEU A 170 11.78 -4.72 -2.25
CA LEU A 170 10.88 -4.37 -1.15
C LEU A 170 9.75 -5.42 -1.05
N PRO A 171 9.40 -5.94 0.15
CA PRO A 171 8.45 -7.05 0.23
C PRO A 171 7.02 -6.64 -0.13
N ARG A 172 6.55 -5.52 0.42
CA ARG A 172 5.22 -4.99 0.18
C ARG A 172 5.22 -3.48 0.30
N VAL A 173 4.64 -2.80 -0.67
CA VAL A 173 4.43 -1.35 -0.66
C VAL A 173 2.96 -1.03 -0.92
N LEU A 174 2.38 -0.20 -0.07
CA LEU A 174 1.07 0.42 -0.24
C LEU A 174 1.27 1.89 -0.63
N ALA A 175 0.61 2.33 -1.69
CA ALA A 175 0.62 3.73 -2.15
C ALA A 175 -0.79 4.16 -2.58
N PHE A 176 -0.98 5.47 -2.77
CA PHE A 176 -2.29 6.08 -2.97
C PHE A 176 -2.25 7.08 -4.13
N THR A 177 -3.30 7.16 -4.93
CA THR A 177 -3.34 8.00 -6.15
C THR A 177 -3.96 9.38 -5.96
N ALA A 178 -4.45 9.72 -4.77
CA ALA A 178 -5.13 11.00 -4.54
C ALA A 178 -4.18 12.21 -4.54
N PRO A 179 -4.38 13.23 -5.40
CA PRO A 179 -3.49 14.39 -5.49
C PRO A 179 -3.29 15.15 -4.16
N ALA A 180 -4.29 15.18 -3.29
CA ALA A 180 -4.21 15.79 -1.96
C ALA A 180 -4.57 14.74 -0.91
N LEU A 181 -3.77 13.67 -0.79
CA LEU A 181 -4.05 12.57 0.11
C LEU A 181 -4.22 13.06 1.56
N SER A 182 -5.46 13.06 2.03
CA SER A 182 -5.76 13.20 3.44
C SER A 182 -5.46 11.88 4.13
N SER A 183 -4.27 11.73 4.72
CA SER A 183 -3.81 10.46 5.33
C SER A 183 -4.87 9.84 6.28
N ILE A 184 -5.59 10.66 7.04
CA ILE A 184 -6.68 10.23 7.93
C ILE A 184 -7.83 9.50 7.22
N SER A 185 -8.08 9.75 5.93
CA SER A 185 -9.12 9.00 5.18
C SER A 185 -8.76 7.52 5.03
N ALA A 186 -7.48 7.17 5.15
CA ALA A 186 -7.00 5.79 5.14
C ALA A 186 -7.11 5.10 6.51
N ALA A 187 -7.49 5.78 7.60
CA ALA A 187 -7.52 5.18 8.93
C ALA A 187 -8.40 3.92 9.03
N PRO A 188 -9.64 3.87 8.49
CA PRO A 188 -10.44 2.64 8.51
C PRO A 188 -9.75 1.46 7.81
N PHE A 189 -9.03 1.74 6.71
CA PHE A 189 -8.25 0.75 5.99
C PHE A 189 -7.12 0.21 6.88
N PHE A 190 -6.34 1.10 7.49
CA PHE A 190 -5.21 0.71 8.33
C PHE A 190 -5.64 -0.03 9.59
N PHE A 191 -6.75 0.34 10.24
CA PHE A 191 -7.26 -0.43 11.38
C PHE A 191 -7.61 -1.86 11.01
N GLY A 192 -8.33 -2.04 9.90
CA GLY A 192 -8.60 -3.38 9.37
C GLY A 192 -7.32 -4.11 8.98
N PHE A 193 -6.38 -3.43 8.33
CA PHE A 193 -5.13 -4.01 7.86
C PHE A 193 -4.27 -4.48 9.03
N VAL A 194 -4.04 -3.65 10.05
CA VAL A 194 -3.19 -4.03 11.18
C VAL A 194 -3.82 -5.12 12.03
N ARG A 195 -5.13 -5.06 12.23
CA ARG A 195 -5.86 -6.15 12.87
C ARG A 195 -5.69 -7.45 12.08
N SER A 196 -6.06 -7.46 10.81
CA SER A 196 -6.09 -8.70 10.05
C SER A 196 -4.71 -9.26 9.73
N VAL A 197 -3.73 -8.41 9.40
CA VAL A 197 -2.39 -8.86 8.97
C VAL A 197 -1.47 -9.07 10.17
N PHE A 198 -1.41 -8.13 11.11
CA PHE A 198 -0.42 -8.19 12.19
C PHE A 198 -0.93 -8.91 13.43
N ILE A 199 -2.20 -8.73 13.79
CA ILE A 199 -2.79 -9.41 14.95
C ILE A 199 -3.34 -10.79 14.56
N GLU A 200 -4.07 -10.89 13.45
CA GLU A 200 -4.76 -12.13 13.05
C GLU A 200 -3.91 -13.02 12.13
N GLY A 201 -2.75 -12.53 11.66
CA GLY A 201 -1.83 -13.28 10.81
C GLY A 201 -2.38 -13.61 9.41
N ALA A 202 -3.38 -12.87 8.94
CA ALA A 202 -3.97 -13.08 7.63
C ALA A 202 -2.97 -12.74 6.52
N THR A 203 -2.96 -13.56 5.48
CA THR A 203 -2.20 -13.29 4.26
C THR A 203 -2.88 -12.19 3.46
N VAL A 204 -2.08 -11.25 2.95
CA VAL A 204 -2.58 -10.22 2.03
C VAL A 204 -2.88 -10.90 0.69
N GLY A 205 -4.11 -10.69 0.22
CA GLY A 205 -4.64 -11.23 -1.02
C GLY A 205 -6.02 -10.66 -1.29
N ASP A 206 -6.60 -11.01 -2.44
CA ASP A 206 -7.83 -10.37 -2.94
C ASP A 206 -9.00 -10.44 -1.96
N LEU A 207 -9.16 -11.56 -1.25
CA LEU A 207 -10.23 -11.71 -0.27
C LEU A 207 -10.03 -10.76 0.93
N LEU A 208 -8.82 -10.63 1.45
CA LEU A 208 -8.56 -9.70 2.55
C LEU A 208 -8.70 -8.26 2.07
N MET A 209 -8.05 -7.91 0.96
CA MET A 209 -8.12 -6.56 0.39
C MET A 209 -9.55 -6.14 0.11
N SER A 210 -10.38 -7.01 -0.47
CA SER A 210 -11.80 -6.72 -0.69
C SER A 210 -12.57 -6.42 0.61
N LYS A 211 -12.26 -7.13 1.71
CA LYS A 211 -12.86 -6.85 3.02
C LYS A 211 -12.40 -5.52 3.60
N LEU A 212 -11.09 -5.25 3.56
CA LEU A 212 -10.49 -4.02 4.08
C LEU A 212 -11.00 -2.78 3.33
N LEU A 213 -11.08 -2.88 2.01
CA LEU A 213 -11.53 -1.80 1.14
C LEU A 213 -13.04 -1.57 1.26
N ALA A 214 -13.84 -2.63 1.44
CA ALA A 214 -15.28 -2.50 1.66
C ALA A 214 -15.62 -1.70 2.93
N SER A 215 -14.79 -1.76 3.97
CA SER A 215 -14.93 -0.93 5.18
C SER A 215 -14.28 0.46 5.07
N SER A 216 -13.71 0.82 3.92
CA SER A 216 -12.89 2.03 3.73
C SER A 216 -13.53 3.01 2.75
N GLY A 217 -14.83 3.28 2.91
CA GLY A 217 -15.60 4.18 2.05
C GLY A 217 -14.99 5.58 1.86
N PRO A 218 -14.52 6.27 2.93
CA PRO A 218 -13.86 7.57 2.80
C PRO A 218 -12.60 7.52 1.93
N LEU A 219 -11.78 6.48 2.09
CA LEU A 219 -10.60 6.25 1.26
C LEU A 219 -10.99 6.04 -0.20
N GLY A 220 -11.95 5.15 -0.49
CA GLY A 220 -12.37 4.85 -1.86
C GLY A 220 -12.93 6.04 -2.62
N ARG A 221 -13.67 6.92 -1.94
CA ARG A 221 -14.17 8.17 -2.54
C ARG A 221 -13.06 9.13 -2.94
N HIS A 222 -11.88 9.00 -2.35
CA HIS A 222 -10.82 9.98 -2.44
C HIS A 222 -9.61 9.49 -3.24
N SER A 223 -9.27 8.21 -3.10
CA SER A 223 -8.04 7.62 -3.61
C SER A 223 -8.26 6.21 -4.12
N ARG A 224 -7.51 5.85 -5.16
CA ARG A 224 -7.21 4.45 -5.45
C ARG A 224 -6.10 3.97 -4.53
N VAL A 225 -5.99 2.66 -4.35
CA VAL A 225 -4.93 2.03 -3.55
C VAL A 225 -4.07 1.18 -4.46
N ILE A 226 -2.76 1.41 -4.44
CA ILE A 226 -1.78 0.60 -5.16
C ILE A 226 -1.10 -0.31 -4.15
N LEU A 227 -1.04 -1.61 -4.49
CA LEU A 227 -0.33 -2.63 -3.73
C LEU A 227 0.73 -3.23 -4.65
N LEU A 228 2.00 -3.03 -4.28
CA LEU A 228 3.14 -3.69 -4.91
C LEU A 228 3.61 -4.81 -3.99
N GLU A 229 3.63 -6.05 -4.48
CA GLU A 229 4.07 -7.23 -3.71
C GLU A 229 5.22 -7.95 -4.40
N GLY A 230 6.34 -8.03 -3.69
CA GLY A 230 7.56 -8.72 -4.11
C GLY A 230 7.52 -10.20 -3.75
N THR A 231 7.84 -11.05 -4.72
CA THR A 231 8.01 -12.49 -4.50
C THR A 231 9.36 -12.95 -5.03
N THR A 232 10.15 -13.58 -4.18
CA THR A 232 11.40 -14.25 -4.59
C THR A 232 11.02 -15.64 -5.07
N GLN A 233 11.23 -15.91 -6.36
CA GLN A 233 11.05 -17.26 -6.89
C GLN A 233 12.37 -18.02 -6.83
N ASP A 234 12.37 -19.13 -6.10
CA ASP A 234 13.42 -20.13 -6.23
C ASP A 234 13.28 -20.79 -7.61
N ARG A 235 14.24 -20.54 -8.50
CA ARG A 235 14.35 -21.32 -9.73
C ARG A 235 14.74 -22.75 -9.35
N VAL A 236 13.75 -23.63 -9.22
CA VAL A 236 13.97 -25.07 -9.19
C VAL A 236 14.60 -25.43 -10.54
N ILE A 237 15.92 -25.60 -10.56
CA ILE A 237 16.61 -26.17 -11.70
C ILE A 237 16.10 -27.61 -11.79
N SER A 238 15.25 -27.89 -12.78
CA SER A 238 14.82 -29.24 -13.12
C SER A 238 16.06 -30.14 -13.20
N ARG A 239 16.04 -31.25 -12.46
CA ARG A 239 17.04 -32.32 -12.53
C ARG A 239 17.03 -32.94 -13.93
N GLY A 240 17.73 -32.31 -14.86
CA GLY A 240 18.09 -32.85 -16.16
C GLY A 240 19.40 -32.20 -16.55
N ASP A 241 20.40 -33.02 -16.89
CA ASP A 241 21.74 -32.63 -17.36
C ASP A 241 22.76 -32.16 -16.30
N ALA A 242 22.96 -32.99 -15.28
CA ALA A 242 24.21 -33.00 -14.52
C ALA A 242 25.00 -34.28 -14.84
N THR A 243 25.56 -34.37 -16.05
CA THR A 243 26.69 -35.26 -16.32
C THR A 243 27.97 -34.59 -15.84
N THR A 244 28.59 -35.25 -14.86
CA THR A 244 30.01 -35.22 -14.50
C THR A 244 30.69 -33.88 -14.20
N GLY A 245 30.98 -33.69 -12.91
CA GLY A 245 32.32 -33.27 -12.49
C GLY A 245 32.60 -31.77 -12.45
N ASP A 246 31.90 -31.02 -11.60
CA ASP A 246 32.46 -29.79 -11.00
C ASP A 246 31.57 -29.29 -9.85
N LEU A 247 31.81 -29.79 -8.63
CA LEU A 247 31.04 -29.41 -7.44
C LEU A 247 31.20 -27.92 -7.08
N ASP A 248 32.33 -27.31 -7.43
CA ASP A 248 32.60 -25.89 -7.19
C ASP A 248 31.93 -24.98 -8.22
N LYS A 249 31.84 -25.38 -9.51
CA LYS A 249 31.01 -24.64 -10.47
C LYS A 249 29.52 -24.82 -10.18
N ALA A 250 29.07 -25.95 -9.63
CA ALA A 250 27.68 -26.11 -9.21
C ALA A 250 27.31 -25.20 -8.03
N ARG A 251 28.26 -24.87 -7.14
CA ARG A 251 28.07 -23.96 -6.01
C ARG A 251 28.06 -22.49 -6.45
N HIS A 252 28.91 -22.09 -7.38
CA HIS A 252 28.86 -20.76 -7.99
C HIS A 252 27.71 -20.58 -8.98
N LYS A 253 27.25 -21.64 -9.66
CA LYS A 253 26.07 -21.64 -10.52
C LYS A 253 24.76 -21.79 -9.74
N ARG A 254 24.80 -22.09 -8.43
CA ARG A 254 23.67 -22.00 -7.48
C ARG A 254 23.46 -20.61 -6.89
N ALA A 255 24.43 -19.70 -7.03
CA ALA A 255 24.17 -18.25 -6.94
C ALA A 255 23.43 -17.74 -8.21
N ARG A 256 22.59 -18.60 -8.79
CA ARG A 256 21.81 -18.35 -10.01
C ARG A 256 20.64 -17.46 -9.63
N ALA A 257 20.79 -16.17 -9.93
CA ALA A 257 19.74 -15.17 -10.12
C ALA A 257 18.38 -15.58 -9.54
N GLU A 258 18.21 -15.38 -8.24
CA GLU A 258 16.88 -15.27 -7.63
C GLU A 258 16.08 -14.29 -8.50
N SER A 259 15.07 -14.79 -9.22
CA SER A 259 14.19 -13.91 -9.98
C SER A 259 13.19 -13.32 -9.00
N TYR A 260 13.37 -12.04 -8.71
CA TYR A 260 12.38 -11.24 -8.00
C TYR A 260 11.27 -10.87 -8.96
N LYS A 261 10.03 -11.22 -8.60
CA LYS A 261 8.83 -10.85 -9.35
C LYS A 261 8.02 -9.87 -8.50
N LEU A 262 7.77 -8.69 -9.06
CA LEU A 262 6.85 -7.71 -8.49
C LEU A 262 5.45 -7.90 -9.10
N THR A 263 4.42 -7.92 -8.27
CA THR A 263 3.02 -7.87 -8.72
C THR A 263 2.44 -6.52 -8.32
N ILE A 264 1.84 -5.82 -9.28
CA ILE A 264 1.24 -4.51 -9.06
C ILE A 264 -0.28 -4.66 -9.16
N SER A 265 -0.98 -4.35 -8.07
CA SER A 265 -2.44 -4.39 -7.99
C SER A 265 -2.98 -3.00 -7.68
N GLU A 266 -3.80 -2.47 -8.58
CA GLU A 266 -4.54 -1.23 -8.38
C GLU A 266 -5.98 -1.55 -7.95
N TYR A 267 -6.42 -0.93 -6.86
CA TYR A 267 -7.76 -1.06 -6.33
C TYR A 267 -8.51 0.26 -6.53
N ILE A 268 -9.57 0.21 -7.32
CA ILE A 268 -10.35 1.36 -7.77
C ILE A 268 -11.74 1.27 -7.16
N TRP A 269 -12.18 2.33 -6.48
CA TRP A 269 -13.56 2.41 -6.02
C TRP A 269 -14.43 2.99 -7.13
N ASP A 270 -15.42 2.21 -7.53
CA ASP A 270 -16.43 2.56 -8.51
C ASP A 270 -17.74 2.94 -7.82
N HIS A 271 -18.28 4.10 -8.17
CA HIS A 271 -19.64 4.47 -7.84
C HIS A 271 -20.24 5.25 -9.01
N PRO A 272 -21.38 4.81 -9.59
CA PRO A 272 -21.96 5.39 -10.80
C PRO A 272 -22.26 6.91 -10.76
N ARG A 273 -22.31 7.53 -9.57
CA ARG A 273 -22.69 8.94 -9.37
C ARG A 273 -21.63 9.79 -8.68
N ILE A 274 -20.70 9.15 -7.97
CA ILE A 274 -19.72 9.85 -7.14
C ILE A 274 -18.33 9.72 -7.75
N SER A 275 -17.96 8.50 -8.16
CA SER A 275 -16.63 8.19 -8.68
C SER A 275 -16.72 7.03 -9.69
N PRO A 276 -17.37 7.21 -10.84
CA PRO A 276 -17.50 6.17 -11.85
C PRO A 276 -16.12 5.69 -12.30
N TYR A 277 -15.81 4.42 -12.04
CA TYR A 277 -14.49 3.82 -12.24
C TYR A 277 -13.33 4.62 -11.63
N GLY A 278 -13.56 5.22 -10.46
CA GLY A 278 -12.55 6.00 -9.75
C GLY A 278 -12.29 7.39 -10.34
N ASN A 279 -13.09 7.84 -11.32
CA ASN A 279 -12.97 9.17 -11.90
C ASN A 279 -13.83 10.17 -11.13
N ARG A 280 -13.23 11.29 -10.72
CA ARG A 280 -13.95 12.33 -10.00
C ARG A 280 -15.00 12.98 -10.91
N VAL A 281 -16.25 12.99 -10.47
CA VAL A 281 -17.29 13.83 -11.09
C VAL A 281 -17.19 15.24 -10.51
N PRO A 282 -17.01 16.29 -11.32
CA PRO A 282 -16.99 17.65 -10.81
C PRO A 282 -18.35 18.03 -10.21
N MET A 283 -18.38 19.00 -9.29
CA MET A 283 -19.65 19.55 -8.80
C MET A 283 -20.29 20.55 -9.79
N GLN A 284 -19.45 21.09 -10.68
CA GLN A 284 -19.77 22.12 -11.64
C GLN A 284 -19.59 21.59 -13.06
N CYS A 285 -20.51 21.90 -13.96
CA CYS A 285 -20.34 21.63 -15.38
C CYS A 285 -19.20 22.51 -15.94
N ASP A 286 -18.18 21.89 -16.53
CA ASP A 286 -17.06 22.60 -17.17
C ASP A 286 -17.47 23.44 -18.39
N THR A 287 -18.60 23.11 -19.02
CA THR A 287 -19.09 23.73 -20.25
C THR A 287 -19.95 24.96 -19.96
N CYS A 288 -20.90 24.86 -19.02
CA CYS A 288 -21.83 25.95 -18.71
C CYS A 288 -21.67 26.54 -17.30
N LEU A 289 -20.71 26.04 -16.53
CA LEU A 289 -20.34 26.53 -15.19
C LEU A 289 -21.46 26.44 -14.14
N ARG A 290 -22.55 25.70 -14.39
CA ARG A 290 -23.63 25.51 -13.40
C ARG A 290 -23.32 24.37 -12.42
N LEU A 291 -23.68 24.59 -11.16
CA LEU A 291 -23.51 23.63 -10.06
C LEU A 291 -24.71 22.70 -9.92
N GLY A 292 -24.47 21.44 -9.55
CA GLY A 292 -25.53 20.50 -9.16
C GLY A 292 -26.48 20.10 -10.29
N THR A 293 -26.08 20.28 -11.55
CA THR A 293 -26.94 20.06 -12.73
C THR A 293 -26.82 18.67 -13.35
N PHE A 294 -26.10 17.73 -12.75
CA PHE A 294 -25.83 16.45 -13.42
C PHE A 294 -26.97 15.43 -13.28
N VAL A 295 -27.24 14.69 -14.37
CA VAL A 295 -28.07 13.47 -14.40
C VAL A 295 -27.17 12.31 -14.75
N PHE A 296 -27.26 11.25 -13.97
CA PHE A 296 -26.46 10.04 -14.15
C PHE A 296 -27.30 8.92 -14.76
N PHE A 297 -26.71 8.15 -15.66
CA PHE A 297 -27.34 7.02 -16.31
C PHE A 297 -26.29 6.04 -16.83
N ASP A 298 -26.68 4.78 -17.01
CA ASP A 298 -25.80 3.76 -17.60
C ASP A 298 -26.15 3.57 -19.08
N ARG A 299 -25.12 3.56 -19.94
CA ARG A 299 -25.33 3.28 -21.37
C ARG A 299 -25.54 1.78 -21.56
N LYS A 300 -26.75 1.40 -21.96
CA LYS A 300 -27.14 0.00 -22.22
C LYS A 300 -26.38 -0.54 -23.43
N GLY A 301 -26.04 -1.84 -23.39
CA GLY A 301 -25.40 -2.55 -24.51
C GLY A 301 -23.89 -2.64 -24.45
N THR A 302 -23.23 -2.01 -23.47
CA THR A 302 -21.82 -2.27 -23.16
C THR A 302 -21.72 -3.27 -21.99
N SER A 303 -20.80 -4.23 -22.10
CA SER A 303 -20.46 -5.15 -21.02
C SER A 303 -18.94 -5.13 -20.84
N PRO A 304 -18.40 -4.55 -19.75
CA PRO A 304 -19.10 -3.96 -18.61
C PRO A 304 -19.87 -2.65 -18.93
N GLN A 305 -20.77 -2.23 -18.03
CA GLN A 305 -21.61 -1.04 -18.23
C GLN A 305 -20.78 0.24 -18.29
N THR A 306 -21.09 1.14 -19.21
CA THR A 306 -20.45 2.46 -19.25
C THR A 306 -21.25 3.41 -18.38
N HIS A 307 -20.60 4.04 -17.40
CA HIS A 307 -21.23 5.04 -16.55
C HIS A 307 -21.20 6.40 -17.24
N CYS A 308 -22.35 7.03 -17.41
CA CYS A 308 -22.47 8.32 -18.06
C CYS A 308 -23.12 9.36 -17.15
N TYR A 309 -22.81 10.62 -17.41
CA TYR A 309 -23.58 11.73 -16.87
C TYR A 309 -23.71 12.86 -17.90
N CYS A 310 -24.79 13.63 -17.79
CA CYS A 310 -25.00 14.81 -18.62
C CYS A 310 -25.45 16.02 -17.80
N CYS A 311 -25.16 17.23 -18.31
CA CYS A 311 -25.65 18.47 -17.72
C CYS A 311 -27.11 18.71 -18.12
N LYS A 312 -28.01 18.89 -17.14
CA LYS A 312 -29.43 19.24 -17.38
C LYS A 312 -29.63 20.54 -18.17
N HIS A 313 -28.63 21.42 -18.21
CA HIS A 313 -28.78 22.75 -18.79
C HIS A 313 -28.19 22.88 -20.19
N CYS A 314 -26.92 22.49 -20.39
CA CYS A 314 -26.27 22.57 -21.71
C CYS A 314 -26.24 21.24 -22.45
N HIS A 315 -26.72 20.15 -21.85
CA HIS A 315 -26.76 18.80 -22.42
C HIS A 315 -25.40 18.20 -22.82
N ALA A 316 -24.28 18.83 -22.42
CA ALA A 316 -22.97 18.18 -22.51
C ALA A 316 -22.97 16.85 -21.75
N GLU A 317 -22.34 15.83 -22.33
CA GLU A 317 -22.32 14.45 -21.85
C GLU A 317 -20.87 13.98 -21.67
N TRP A 318 -20.65 13.19 -20.62
CA TRP A 318 -19.40 12.52 -20.32
C TRP A 318 -19.68 11.05 -20.06
N SER A 319 -18.73 10.20 -20.45
CA SER A 319 -18.80 8.75 -20.28
C SER A 319 -17.51 8.22 -19.69
N PHE A 320 -17.63 7.24 -18.80
CA PHE A 320 -16.51 6.53 -18.20
C PHE A 320 -16.63 5.05 -18.51
N GLU A 321 -15.60 4.55 -19.17
CA GLU A 321 -15.48 3.13 -19.47
C GLU A 321 -14.88 2.37 -18.28
N PRO A 322 -15.28 1.11 -18.09
CA PRO A 322 -14.65 0.24 -17.11
C PRO A 322 -13.16 0.09 -17.39
N PRO A 323 -12.31 -0.03 -16.36
CA PRO A 323 -10.89 -0.28 -16.58
C PRO A 323 -10.69 -1.61 -17.31
N GLN A 324 -9.79 -1.62 -18.28
CA GLN A 324 -9.39 -2.84 -18.97
C GLN A 324 -8.86 -3.88 -17.97
N ASP A 325 -9.26 -5.13 -18.14
CA ASP A 325 -8.93 -6.26 -17.24
C ASP A 325 -9.35 -6.08 -15.77
N GLY A 326 -10.27 -5.14 -15.49
CA GLY A 326 -10.81 -4.90 -14.16
C GLY A 326 -11.66 -6.07 -13.65
N ARG A 327 -11.30 -6.62 -12.50
CA ARG A 327 -12.08 -7.63 -11.79
C ARG A 327 -12.84 -7.00 -10.63
N LEU A 328 -14.17 -7.13 -10.64
CA LEU A 328 -15.01 -6.75 -9.50
C LEU A 328 -14.66 -7.61 -8.28
N LEU A 329 -14.34 -6.95 -7.16
CA LEU A 329 -14.01 -7.62 -5.91
C LEU A 329 -15.25 -7.81 -5.03
N LYS A 330 -15.98 -6.70 -4.78
CA LYS A 330 -17.14 -6.70 -3.90
C LYS A 330 -17.97 -5.42 -4.07
N GLU A 331 -19.28 -5.58 -4.07
CA GLU A 331 -20.25 -4.47 -3.96
C GLU A 331 -20.52 -4.15 -2.48
N PHE A 332 -20.68 -2.87 -2.18
CA PHE A 332 -21.10 -2.36 -0.89
C PHE A 332 -22.16 -1.28 -1.07
N ASN A 333 -22.83 -0.89 0.02
CA ASN A 333 -24.11 -0.16 0.05
C ASN A 333 -24.27 1.09 -0.83
N GLN A 334 -23.25 1.56 -1.56
CA GLN A 334 -23.33 2.61 -2.58
C GLN A 334 -22.33 2.47 -3.75
N GLY A 335 -21.44 1.47 -3.78
CA GLY A 335 -20.40 1.35 -4.82
C GLY A 335 -19.66 0.02 -4.76
N ALA A 336 -18.67 -0.19 -5.62
CA ALA A 336 -17.91 -1.43 -5.69
C ALA A 336 -16.41 -1.18 -5.79
N TRP A 337 -15.60 -2.15 -5.38
CA TRP A 337 -14.16 -2.11 -5.63
C TRP A 337 -13.81 -2.99 -6.82
N VAL A 338 -13.01 -2.44 -7.73
CA VAL A 338 -12.47 -3.11 -8.92
C VAL A 338 -10.96 -3.25 -8.73
N LYS A 339 -10.42 -4.44 -9.01
CA LYS A 339 -8.99 -4.70 -9.03
C LYS A 339 -8.49 -4.72 -10.47
N VAL A 340 -7.42 -4.00 -10.74
CA VAL A 340 -6.65 -4.08 -12.00
C VAL A 340 -5.28 -4.62 -11.65
N ILE A 341 -4.82 -5.63 -12.38
CA ILE A 341 -3.45 -6.16 -12.22
C ILE A 341 -2.63 -5.60 -13.38
N GLN A 342 -1.58 -4.84 -13.06
CA GLN A 342 -0.62 -4.39 -14.06
C GLN A 342 0.45 -5.49 -14.19
N GLN A 343 0.66 -5.99 -15.41
CA GLN A 343 1.63 -7.05 -15.70
C GLN A 343 3.04 -6.50 -15.92
#